data_AF-A0A965JQ77-F1
#
_entry.id   AF-A0A965JQ77-F1
#
_cell.length_a   1.000
_cell.length_b   1.000
_cell.length_c   1.000
_cell.angle_alpha   90.00
_cell.angle_beta   90.00
_cell.angle_gamma   90.00
#
_symmetry.space_group_name_H-M   'P 1'
#
loop_
_entity.id
_entity.type
_entity.pdbx_description
1 polymer ?
#
loop_
_entity_poly.entity_id
_entity_poly.type
_entity_poly.pdbx_seq_one_letter_code
_entity_poly.pdbx_strand_id
1 'polypeptide(L)'
;TVDDVGFTEALIDSLSAAYSVDQNRIYAVGMSNGGFMSFRLACELSNKIAAVGSVTGSMTPSTLGNCNASHPMPIIQIHGTTDPTVPYNGSAGWTASITNVLNHWGTFNNCSTVPTVVNVPNINLPDGSTVEKYTYENGDNCSEVVHFKVTNGQHTWPGSIINLAGTNYDINASVEIWNFLSKYDIFGLISCNPATVEEQFVMEDFQVFPNPCSESIHVDLKIAESSIYEIYSLYGQLLKSGSISINSNEIDLSNFDPQGYLLKIGGRYQRFIKL
;
A
#
# COMPACT_ATOMS: atom_id res chain seq x y z
N THR A 1 21.18 13.75 18.34
CA THR A 1 20.10 13.82 17.33
C THR A 1 18.97 12.95 17.81
N VAL A 2 17.73 13.27 17.45
CA VAL A 2 16.56 12.44 17.75
C VAL A 2 16.50 11.31 16.72
N ASP A 3 16.18 10.10 17.17
CA ASP A 3 16.05 8.92 16.31
C ASP A 3 14.60 8.74 15.85
N ASP A 4 14.22 9.46 14.80
CA ASP A 4 12.85 9.42 14.27
C ASP A 4 12.51 8.07 13.61
N VAL A 5 13.51 7.32 13.13
CA VAL A 5 13.30 5.99 12.54
C VAL A 5 13.02 4.97 13.64
N GLY A 6 13.84 4.92 14.70
CA GLY A 6 13.58 4.07 15.86
C GLY A 6 12.27 4.42 16.57
N PHE A 7 11.90 5.71 16.63
CA PHE A 7 10.57 6.11 17.12
C PHE A 7 9.43 5.57 16.25
N THR A 8 9.56 5.65 14.92
CA THR A 8 8.53 5.15 13.99
C THR A 8 8.40 3.64 14.07
N GLU A 9 9.50 2.92 14.18
CA GLU A 9 9.51 1.47 14.42
C GLU A 9 8.78 1.10 15.71
N ALA A 10 9.13 1.74 16.83
CA ALA A 10 8.48 1.48 18.11
C ALA A 10 6.99 1.82 18.09
N LEU A 11 6.59 2.86 17.34
CA LEU A 11 5.19 3.22 17.15
C LEU A 11 4.43 2.15 16.36
N ILE A 12 5.02 1.65 15.26
CA ILE A 12 4.45 0.54 14.48
C ILE A 12 4.23 -0.67 15.40
N ASP A 13 5.26 -1.07 16.14
CA ASP A 13 5.19 -2.25 17.02
C ASP A 13 4.14 -2.09 18.11
N SER A 14 4.06 -0.90 18.73
CA SER A 14 3.05 -0.60 19.73
C SER A 14 1.63 -0.65 19.16
N LEU A 15 1.40 -0.15 17.95
CA LEU A 15 0.09 -0.16 17.30
C LEU A 15 -0.29 -1.57 16.84
N SER A 16 0.65 -2.32 16.28
CA SER A 16 0.45 -3.72 15.89
C SER A 16 0.19 -4.65 17.07
N ALA A 17 0.69 -4.32 18.26
CA ALA A 17 0.36 -5.03 19.49
C ALA A 17 -1.04 -4.67 20.04
N ALA A 18 -1.53 -3.45 19.77
CA ALA A 18 -2.80 -2.96 20.28
C ALA A 18 -3.99 -3.22 19.33
N TYR A 19 -3.74 -3.36 18.02
CA TYR A 19 -4.76 -3.46 16.98
C TYR A 19 -4.42 -4.57 15.97
N SER A 20 -5.44 -5.10 15.29
CA SER A 20 -5.26 -6.05 14.18
C SER A 20 -4.73 -5.34 12.93
N VAL A 21 -3.43 -5.07 12.91
CA VAL A 21 -2.71 -4.50 11.77
C VAL A 21 -2.11 -5.65 10.95
N ASP A 22 -2.36 -5.64 9.64
CA ASP A 22 -1.63 -6.51 8.72
C ASP A 22 -0.18 -6.01 8.61
N GLN A 23 0.74 -6.73 9.27
CA GLN A 23 2.14 -6.35 9.35
C GLN A 23 2.86 -6.41 8.00
N ASN A 24 2.31 -7.13 7.02
CA ASN A 24 2.85 -7.16 5.67
C ASN A 24 2.39 -5.96 4.84
N ARG A 25 1.47 -5.13 5.35
CA ARG A 25 0.82 -4.04 4.60
C ARG A 25 0.89 -2.71 5.33
N ILE A 26 2.09 -2.37 5.78
CA ILE A 26 2.38 -1.08 6.41
C ILE A 26 3.00 -0.16 5.38
N TYR A 27 2.51 1.07 5.27
CA TYR A 27 2.95 2.03 4.27
C TYR A 27 3.38 3.34 4.93
N ALA A 28 4.34 4.05 4.33
CA ALA A 28 4.74 5.38 4.76
C ALA A 28 4.32 6.44 3.73
N VAL A 29 3.55 7.44 4.17
CA VAL A 29 3.07 8.52 3.31
C VAL A 29 3.24 9.86 4.01
N GLY A 30 3.71 10.87 3.30
CA GLY A 30 3.82 12.21 3.87
C GLY A 30 3.99 13.31 2.82
N MET A 31 3.73 14.54 3.28
CA MET A 31 3.95 15.77 2.51
C MET A 31 5.24 16.46 2.94
N SER A 32 5.97 17.10 2.03
CA SER A 32 7.13 17.92 2.36
C SER A 32 8.17 17.09 3.16
N ASN A 33 8.61 17.53 4.34
CA ASN A 33 9.44 16.75 5.27
C ASN A 33 8.87 15.34 5.56
N GLY A 34 7.55 15.17 5.58
CA GLY A 34 6.94 13.86 5.70
C GLY A 34 7.22 12.97 4.49
N GLY A 35 7.31 13.53 3.28
CA GLY A 35 7.71 12.80 2.08
C GLY A 35 9.20 12.43 2.10
N PHE A 36 10.07 13.31 2.61
CA PHE A 36 11.48 12.96 2.89
C PHE A 36 11.58 11.82 3.91
N MET A 37 10.77 11.87 4.97
CA MET A 37 10.74 10.81 5.98
C MET A 37 10.19 9.50 5.40
N SER A 38 9.16 9.53 4.55
CA SER A 38 8.68 8.32 3.86
C SER A 38 9.78 7.63 3.07
N PHE A 39 10.55 8.38 2.28
CA PHE A 39 11.70 7.79 1.56
C PHE A 39 12.79 7.30 2.50
N ARG A 40 13.06 8.02 3.59
CA ARG A 40 14.02 7.56 4.60
C ARG A 40 13.59 6.24 5.24
N LEU A 41 12.32 6.10 5.59
CA LEU A 41 11.74 4.86 6.10
C LEU A 41 11.79 3.73 5.07
N ALA A 42 11.60 4.03 3.79
CA ALA A 42 11.79 3.05 2.73
C ALA A 42 13.23 2.52 2.67
N CYS A 43 14.23 3.33 3.02
CA CYS A 43 15.64 2.94 3.00
C CYS A 43 16.11 2.28 4.31
N GLU A 44 15.63 2.75 5.47
CA GLU A 44 16.15 2.37 6.79
C GLU A 44 15.21 1.40 7.55
N LEU A 45 13.94 1.27 7.14
CA LEU A 45 12.92 0.43 7.78
C LEU A 45 12.13 -0.42 6.76
N SER A 46 12.77 -0.76 5.64
CA SER A 46 12.17 -1.55 4.55
C SER A 46 11.73 -2.94 4.97
N ASN A 47 12.19 -3.47 6.10
CA ASN A 47 11.72 -4.76 6.62
C ASN A 47 10.28 -4.70 7.17
N LYS A 48 9.71 -3.50 7.36
CA LYS A 48 8.34 -3.28 7.82
C LYS A 48 7.50 -2.51 6.81
N ILE A 49 8.11 -1.64 5.99
CA ILE A 49 7.38 -0.78 5.05
C ILE A 49 7.24 -1.47 3.70
N ALA A 50 6.01 -1.78 3.30
CA ALA A 50 5.69 -2.46 2.05
C ALA A 50 5.73 -1.57 0.80
N ALA A 51 5.37 -0.29 0.95
CA ALA A 51 5.36 0.69 -0.14
C ALA A 51 5.31 2.11 0.43
N VAL A 52 5.76 3.11 -0.35
CA VAL A 52 5.79 4.51 0.11
C VAL A 52 5.18 5.50 -0.87
N GLY A 53 4.55 6.53 -0.30
CA GLY A 53 4.03 7.69 -0.99
C GLY A 53 4.69 8.98 -0.52
N SER A 54 4.99 9.88 -1.46
CA SER A 54 5.51 11.21 -1.14
C SER A 54 4.79 12.27 -1.97
N VAL A 55 4.36 13.34 -1.30
CA VAL A 55 3.73 14.52 -1.90
C VAL A 55 4.61 15.71 -1.62
N THR A 56 5.08 16.41 -2.65
CA THR A 56 5.96 17.59 -2.54
C THR A 56 7.21 17.38 -1.64
N GLY A 57 7.58 16.13 -1.38
CA GLY A 57 8.83 15.72 -0.75
C GLY A 57 9.81 15.16 -1.79
N SER A 58 11.04 14.85 -1.36
CA SER A 58 12.08 14.26 -2.19
C SER A 58 13.04 13.45 -1.32
N MET A 59 14.20 13.07 -1.83
CA MET A 59 15.29 12.47 -1.05
C MET A 59 16.40 13.49 -0.85
N THR A 60 17.02 13.49 0.34
CA THR A 60 18.27 14.22 0.53
C THR A 60 19.41 13.50 -0.20
N PRO A 61 20.52 14.17 -0.57
CA PRO A 61 21.68 13.50 -1.16
C PRO A 61 22.22 12.34 -0.31
N SER A 62 22.17 12.46 1.02
CA SER A 62 22.61 11.39 1.93
C SER A 62 21.63 10.21 1.96
N THR A 63 20.32 10.47 2.00
CA THR A 63 19.32 9.40 1.92
C THR A 63 19.43 8.66 0.59
N LEU A 64 19.54 9.40 -0.52
CA LEU A 64 19.67 8.82 -1.87
C LEU A 64 20.96 7.99 -2.02
N GLY A 65 22.08 8.49 -1.51
CA GLY A 65 23.39 7.83 -1.65
C GLY A 65 23.59 6.62 -0.74
N ASN A 66 22.85 6.50 0.36
CA ASN A 66 22.97 5.41 1.33
C ASN A 66 21.75 4.49 1.37
N CYS A 67 20.77 4.69 0.48
CA CYS A 67 19.54 3.90 0.49
C CYS A 67 19.84 2.43 0.16
N ASN A 68 19.40 1.53 1.04
CA ASN A 68 19.56 0.10 0.85
C ASN A 68 18.34 -0.65 1.40
N ALA A 69 17.22 -0.54 0.68
CA ALA A 69 16.00 -1.27 1.02
C ALA A 69 16.21 -2.78 0.86
N SER A 70 15.47 -3.57 1.65
CA SER A 70 15.61 -5.03 1.75
C SER A 70 14.76 -5.83 0.75
N HIS A 71 13.85 -5.17 0.03
CA HIS A 71 13.00 -5.75 -1.01
C HIS A 71 12.64 -4.68 -2.04
N PRO A 72 12.17 -5.06 -3.26
CA PRO A 72 11.66 -4.11 -4.25
C PRO A 72 10.56 -3.22 -3.64
N MET A 73 10.67 -1.92 -3.79
CA MET A 73 9.89 -0.92 -3.05
C MET A 73 8.95 -0.14 -3.98
N PRO A 74 7.65 -0.44 -4.01
CA PRO A 74 6.69 0.34 -4.79
C PRO A 74 6.63 1.80 -4.32
N ILE A 75 6.72 2.74 -5.26
CA ILE A 75 6.77 4.19 -4.99
C ILE A 75 5.65 4.92 -5.71
N ILE A 76 4.97 5.83 -5.01
CA ILE A 76 4.19 6.89 -5.63
C ILE A 76 4.71 8.27 -5.24
N GLN A 77 5.04 9.09 -6.23
CA GLN A 77 5.55 10.45 -6.06
C GLN A 77 4.61 11.46 -6.72
N ILE A 78 4.12 12.44 -5.98
CA ILE A 78 3.29 13.53 -6.49
C ILE A 78 4.05 14.83 -6.27
N HIS A 79 4.31 15.60 -7.33
CA HIS A 79 5.15 16.79 -7.19
C HIS A 79 4.79 17.90 -8.17
N GLY A 80 4.78 19.14 -7.65
CA GLY A 80 4.58 20.36 -8.41
C GLY A 80 5.83 20.82 -9.13
N THR A 81 5.74 21.13 -10.41
CA THR A 81 6.90 21.62 -11.20
C THR A 81 7.32 23.04 -10.81
N THR A 82 6.43 23.83 -10.20
CA THR A 82 6.69 25.20 -9.73
C THR A 82 6.72 25.29 -8.21
N ASP A 83 6.98 24.17 -7.53
CA ASP A 83 7.14 24.11 -6.07
C ASP A 83 8.31 25.02 -5.61
N PRO A 84 8.03 26.09 -4.85
CA PRO A 84 9.07 27.02 -4.39
C PRO A 84 9.83 26.52 -3.16
N THR A 85 9.36 25.45 -2.52
CA THR A 85 9.86 24.95 -1.22
C THR A 85 10.67 23.68 -1.37
N VAL A 86 10.34 22.80 -2.31
CA VAL A 86 11.15 21.63 -2.67
C VAL A 86 11.27 21.66 -4.20
N PRO A 87 12.38 22.18 -4.75
CA PRO A 87 12.48 22.35 -6.19
C PRO A 87 12.38 21.02 -6.93
N TYR A 88 11.47 20.94 -7.90
CA TYR A 88 11.26 19.74 -8.73
C TYR A 88 12.55 19.25 -9.39
N ASN A 89 13.39 20.19 -9.85
CA ASN A 89 14.68 19.93 -10.49
C ASN A 89 15.82 19.67 -9.49
N GLY A 90 15.52 19.62 -8.20
CA GLY A 90 16.50 19.44 -7.13
C GLY A 90 17.29 20.72 -6.81
N SER A 91 18.10 20.62 -5.77
CA SER A 91 19.05 21.66 -5.37
C SER A 91 20.28 21.01 -4.75
N ALA A 92 21.46 21.34 -5.28
CA ALA A 92 22.71 20.72 -4.90
C ALA A 92 22.97 20.85 -3.39
N GLY A 93 23.28 19.75 -2.73
CA GLY A 93 23.55 19.69 -1.29
C GLY A 93 22.31 19.67 -0.39
N TRP A 94 21.10 19.78 -0.94
CA TRP A 94 19.87 19.80 -0.14
C TRP A 94 18.87 18.71 -0.56
N THR A 95 18.44 18.71 -1.82
CA THR A 95 17.37 17.82 -2.29
C THR A 95 17.68 17.29 -3.69
N ALA A 96 17.47 15.99 -3.88
CA ALA A 96 17.57 15.37 -5.19
C ALA A 96 16.46 15.88 -6.11
N SER A 97 16.72 15.92 -7.42
CA SER A 97 15.67 16.16 -8.40
C SER A 97 14.66 15.01 -8.36
N ILE A 98 13.40 15.30 -8.67
CA ILE A 98 12.38 14.25 -8.73
C ILE A 98 12.74 13.21 -9.79
N THR A 99 13.33 13.61 -10.91
CA THR A 99 13.89 12.68 -11.90
C THR A 99 14.93 11.74 -11.29
N ASN A 100 15.86 12.22 -10.45
CA ASN A 100 16.85 11.36 -9.81
C ASN A 100 16.22 10.40 -8.80
N VAL A 101 15.20 10.84 -8.05
CA VAL A 101 14.46 9.96 -7.13
C VAL A 101 13.75 8.85 -7.90
N LEU A 102 13.06 9.18 -8.99
CA LEU A 102 12.37 8.20 -9.84
C LEU A 102 13.35 7.23 -10.50
N ASN A 103 14.48 7.73 -11.01
CA ASN A 103 15.51 6.88 -11.61
C ASN A 103 16.14 5.94 -10.58
N HIS A 104 16.38 6.40 -9.36
CA HIS A 104 16.91 5.57 -8.28
C HIS A 104 15.97 4.41 -7.98
N TRP A 105 14.70 4.68 -7.69
CA TRP A 105 13.74 3.63 -7.35
C TRP A 105 13.38 2.75 -8.54
N GLY A 106 13.26 3.32 -9.75
CA GLY A 106 13.04 2.54 -10.97
C GLY A 106 14.19 1.58 -11.25
N THR A 107 15.43 2.01 -11.02
CA THR A 107 16.62 1.14 -11.15
C THR A 107 16.67 0.11 -10.03
N PHE A 108 16.45 0.53 -8.78
CA PHE A 108 16.47 -0.36 -7.61
C PHE A 108 15.42 -1.48 -7.72
N ASN A 109 14.23 -1.16 -8.24
CA ASN A 109 13.15 -2.11 -8.46
C ASN A 109 13.29 -2.92 -9.76
N ASN A 110 14.32 -2.69 -10.59
CA ASN A 110 14.45 -3.28 -11.92
C ASN A 110 13.24 -3.00 -12.85
N CYS A 111 12.59 -1.83 -12.70
CA CYS A 111 11.51 -1.42 -13.58
C CYS A 111 11.97 -1.15 -15.01
N SER A 112 11.01 -1.13 -15.93
CA SER A 112 11.20 -0.69 -17.32
C SER A 112 11.79 0.71 -17.38
N THR A 113 12.79 0.94 -18.22
CA THR A 113 13.49 2.24 -18.32
C THR A 113 12.67 3.35 -18.97
N VAL A 114 11.64 2.97 -19.74
CA VAL A 114 10.71 3.90 -20.40
C VAL A 114 9.36 3.79 -19.70
N PRO A 115 8.84 4.88 -19.12
CA PRO A 115 7.54 4.86 -18.46
C PRO A 115 6.39 4.92 -19.47
N THR A 116 5.26 4.33 -19.11
CA THR A 116 3.97 4.64 -19.73
C THR A 116 3.53 6.03 -19.25
N VAL A 117 3.12 6.91 -20.16
CA VAL A 117 2.70 8.29 -19.84
C VAL A 117 1.25 8.51 -20.22
N VAL A 118 0.45 8.96 -19.26
CA VAL A 118 -0.98 9.26 -19.44
C VAL A 118 -1.26 10.69 -18.98
N ASN A 119 -1.90 11.48 -19.85
CA ASN A 119 -2.44 12.78 -19.47
C ASN A 119 -3.71 12.58 -18.62
N VAL A 120 -3.72 13.15 -17.42
CA VAL A 120 -4.93 13.17 -16.59
C VAL A 120 -5.86 14.26 -17.13
N PRO A 121 -7.19 14.02 -17.22
CA PRO A 121 -8.14 15.05 -17.63
C PRO A 121 -8.04 16.30 -16.75
N ASN A 122 -7.85 17.47 -17.35
CA ASN A 122 -7.93 18.75 -16.65
C ASN A 122 -9.41 19.12 -16.46
N ILE A 123 -9.90 18.89 -15.25
CA ILE A 123 -11.30 19.11 -14.85
C ILE A 123 -11.46 20.41 -14.06
N ASN A 124 -10.37 21.00 -13.54
CA ASN A 124 -10.38 22.25 -12.79
C ASN A 124 -9.50 23.33 -13.43
N LEU A 125 -9.99 23.90 -14.55
CA LEU A 125 -9.28 24.95 -15.29
C LEU A 125 -8.83 26.17 -14.44
N PRO A 126 -9.61 26.66 -13.44
CA PRO A 126 -9.20 27.80 -12.62
C PRO A 126 -7.91 27.61 -11.80
N ASP A 127 -7.49 26.37 -11.53
CA ASP A 127 -6.27 26.12 -10.76
C ASP A 127 -4.97 26.39 -11.55
N GLY A 128 -5.08 26.54 -12.89
CA GLY A 128 -3.98 26.90 -13.77
C GLY A 128 -2.90 25.81 -13.93
N SER A 129 -3.22 24.57 -13.56
CA SER A 129 -2.31 23.43 -13.55
C SER A 129 -2.82 22.27 -14.42
N THR A 130 -1.93 21.31 -14.69
CA THR A 130 -2.26 20.06 -15.39
C THR A 130 -1.46 18.91 -14.81
N VAL A 131 -1.92 17.67 -15.01
CA VAL A 131 -1.26 16.48 -14.46
C VAL A 131 -0.93 15.46 -15.55
N GLU A 132 0.31 15.00 -15.54
CA GLU A 132 0.78 13.85 -16.30
C GLU A 132 1.16 12.71 -15.33
N LYS A 133 0.64 11.51 -15.57
CA LYS A 133 1.00 10.30 -14.82
C LYS A 133 2.04 9.50 -15.60
N TYR A 134 3.19 9.28 -14.99
CA TYR A 134 4.25 8.41 -15.48
C TYR A 134 4.24 7.12 -14.64
N THR A 135 4.27 5.96 -15.29
CA THR A 135 4.34 4.66 -14.61
C THR A 135 5.53 3.88 -15.16
N TYR A 136 6.49 3.57 -14.31
CA TYR A 136 7.57 2.63 -14.58
C TYR A 136 7.13 1.25 -14.08
N GLU A 137 6.84 0.35 -15.00
CA GLU A 137 6.22 -0.96 -14.74
C GLU A 137 7.25 -2.11 -14.82
N ASN A 138 6.81 -3.34 -14.54
CA ASN A 138 7.60 -4.56 -14.66
C ASN A 138 8.84 -4.62 -13.76
N GLY A 139 8.79 -3.99 -12.58
CA GLY A 139 9.80 -4.20 -11.56
C GLY A 139 9.73 -5.60 -10.95
N ASP A 140 10.77 -5.97 -10.20
CA ASP A 140 10.80 -7.18 -9.41
C ASP A 140 9.59 -7.24 -8.48
N ASN A 141 9.01 -8.43 -8.33
CA ASN A 141 7.74 -8.68 -7.63
C ASN A 141 6.59 -7.78 -8.12
N CYS A 142 6.59 -7.47 -9.42
CA CYS A 142 5.64 -6.59 -10.08
C CYS A 142 5.57 -5.20 -9.42
N SER A 143 6.68 -4.73 -8.83
CA SER A 143 6.76 -3.40 -8.26
C SER A 143 6.70 -2.33 -9.35
N GLU A 144 6.10 -1.19 -9.00
CA GLU A 144 5.94 -0.04 -9.89
C GLU A 144 6.51 1.21 -9.22
N VAL A 145 7.00 2.14 -10.05
CA VAL A 145 7.26 3.52 -9.64
C VAL A 145 6.32 4.43 -10.41
N VAL A 146 5.46 5.16 -9.69
CA VAL A 146 4.46 6.06 -10.26
C VAL A 146 4.82 7.50 -9.92
N HIS A 147 4.74 8.38 -10.92
CA HIS A 147 4.87 9.82 -10.72
C HIS A 147 3.68 10.59 -11.28
N PHE A 148 3.03 11.38 -10.43
CA PHE A 148 2.13 12.44 -10.87
C PHE A 148 2.89 13.75 -10.92
N LYS A 149 3.25 14.16 -12.14
CA LYS A 149 3.88 15.45 -12.43
C LYS A 149 2.79 16.50 -12.57
N VAL A 150 2.75 17.44 -11.62
CA VAL A 150 1.77 18.53 -11.63
C VAL A 150 2.43 19.77 -12.26
N THR A 151 2.17 19.99 -13.55
CA THR A 151 2.66 21.17 -14.26
C THR A 151 1.99 22.43 -13.69
N ASN A 152 2.77 23.44 -13.35
CA ASN A 152 2.37 24.65 -12.60
C ASN A 152 1.84 24.43 -11.17
N GLY A 153 1.84 23.20 -10.66
CA GLY A 153 1.52 22.92 -9.26
C GLY A 153 2.64 23.38 -8.31
N GLN A 154 2.26 23.82 -7.11
CA GLN A 154 3.19 24.29 -6.07
C GLN A 154 3.29 23.32 -4.88
N HIS A 155 3.76 23.81 -3.73
CA HIS A 155 4.01 23.04 -2.50
C HIS A 155 2.72 22.73 -1.72
N THR A 156 1.85 21.93 -2.31
CA THR A 156 0.50 21.67 -1.79
C THR A 156 0.09 20.23 -1.99
N TRP A 157 -0.93 19.79 -1.26
CA TRP A 157 -1.55 18.47 -1.42
C TRP A 157 -2.70 18.55 -2.45
N PRO A 158 -2.60 17.91 -3.63
CA PRO A 158 -3.67 17.95 -4.63
C PRO A 158 -5.01 17.43 -4.12
N GLY A 159 -6.08 18.17 -4.41
CA GLY A 159 -7.43 17.89 -3.92
C GLY A 159 -7.66 18.21 -2.45
N SER A 160 -6.74 18.92 -1.79
CA SER A 160 -6.91 19.36 -0.39
C SER A 160 -8.10 20.32 -0.25
N ILE A 161 -8.85 20.17 0.85
CA ILE A 161 -9.89 21.11 1.26
C ILE A 161 -9.34 22.50 1.63
N ILE A 162 -8.05 22.58 1.95
CA ILE A 162 -7.35 23.84 2.21
C ILE A 162 -6.88 24.39 0.88
N ASN A 163 -7.54 25.45 0.42
CA ASN A 163 -7.18 26.12 -0.82
C ASN A 163 -5.95 27.02 -0.59
N LEU A 164 -4.81 26.54 -1.09
CA LEU A 164 -3.55 27.26 -1.15
C LEU A 164 -3.24 27.56 -2.62
N ALA A 165 -2.53 28.66 -2.85
CA ALA A 165 -2.12 29.02 -4.20
C ALA A 165 -1.29 27.88 -4.83
N GLY A 166 -1.66 27.48 -6.05
CA GLY A 166 -0.99 26.39 -6.77
C GLY A 166 -1.40 24.98 -6.37
N THR A 167 -2.46 24.81 -5.56
CA THR A 167 -3.12 23.51 -5.36
C THR A 167 -3.81 23.05 -6.64
N ASN A 168 -3.43 21.88 -7.15
CA ASN A 168 -4.15 21.20 -8.22
C ASN A 168 -5.40 20.50 -7.69
N TYR A 169 -6.48 20.53 -8.48
CA TYR A 169 -7.78 19.95 -8.17
C TYR A 169 -8.26 18.93 -9.22
N ASP A 170 -7.38 18.53 -10.16
CA ASP A 170 -7.69 17.49 -11.14
C ASP A 170 -7.63 16.08 -10.55
N ILE A 171 -6.77 15.89 -9.53
CA ILE A 171 -6.62 14.64 -8.80
C ILE A 171 -6.87 14.82 -7.31
N ASN A 172 -7.29 13.74 -6.65
CA ASN A 172 -7.27 13.63 -5.20
C ASN A 172 -6.06 12.79 -4.79
N ALA A 173 -5.01 13.44 -4.29
CA ALA A 173 -3.75 12.76 -3.97
C ALA A 173 -3.94 11.64 -2.93
N SER A 174 -4.84 11.80 -1.95
CA SER A 174 -5.10 10.75 -0.95
C SER A 174 -5.71 9.51 -1.57
N VAL A 175 -6.62 9.68 -2.54
CA VAL A 175 -7.24 8.57 -3.27
C VAL A 175 -6.23 7.89 -4.19
N GLU A 176 -5.43 8.66 -4.94
CA GLU A 176 -4.40 8.10 -5.82
C GLU A 176 -3.34 7.31 -5.05
N ILE A 177 -2.89 7.85 -3.91
CA ILE A 177 -1.94 7.18 -3.03
C ILE A 177 -2.53 5.90 -2.44
N TRP A 178 -3.75 5.93 -1.94
CA TRP A 178 -4.39 4.74 -1.39
C TRP A 178 -4.61 3.66 -2.46
N ASN A 179 -5.13 4.05 -3.64
CA ASN A 179 -5.34 3.14 -4.76
C ASN A 179 -4.03 2.52 -5.25
N PHE A 180 -2.90 3.22 -5.11
CA PHE A 180 -1.59 2.67 -5.41
C PHE A 180 -1.10 1.71 -4.32
N LEU A 181 -0.97 2.19 -3.09
CA LEU A 181 -0.34 1.46 -1.99
C LEU A 181 -1.11 0.21 -1.59
N SER A 182 -2.45 0.26 -1.62
CA SER A 182 -3.31 -0.86 -1.23
C SER A 182 -3.21 -2.08 -2.17
N LYS A 183 -2.48 -1.97 -3.28
CA LYS A 183 -2.16 -3.11 -4.14
C LYS A 183 -1.00 -3.95 -3.62
N TYR A 184 -0.19 -3.44 -2.69
CA TYR A 184 1.10 -4.04 -2.33
C TYR A 184 1.14 -4.57 -0.90
N ASP A 185 1.92 -5.62 -0.69
CA ASP A 185 2.43 -6.04 0.61
C ASP A 185 3.98 -6.07 0.58
N ILE A 186 4.62 -6.49 1.67
CA ILE A 186 6.09 -6.54 1.81
C ILE A 186 6.77 -7.44 0.77
N PHE A 187 6.01 -8.34 0.12
CA PHE A 187 6.51 -9.25 -0.91
C PHE A 187 6.28 -8.71 -2.33
N GLY A 188 5.53 -7.62 -2.51
CA GLY A 188 5.29 -6.97 -3.80
C GLY A 188 3.80 -6.81 -4.10
N LEU A 189 3.43 -6.82 -5.39
CA LEU A 189 2.04 -6.67 -5.78
C LEU A 189 1.24 -7.90 -5.31
N ILE A 190 0.15 -7.67 -4.57
CA ILE A 190 -0.76 -8.73 -4.15
C ILE A 190 -1.39 -9.31 -5.42
N SER A 191 -1.17 -10.59 -5.69
CA SER A 191 -1.45 -11.30 -6.97
C SER A 191 -0.42 -11.16 -8.09
N CYS A 192 0.80 -10.72 -7.78
CA CYS A 192 1.93 -10.89 -8.69
C CYS A 192 2.20 -12.39 -8.88
N ASN A 193 1.69 -12.95 -9.98
CA ASN A 193 2.18 -14.23 -10.44
C ASN A 193 3.48 -13.96 -11.21
N PRO A 194 4.64 -14.46 -10.74
CA PRO A 194 5.81 -14.49 -11.60
C PRO A 194 5.44 -15.26 -12.88
N ALA A 195 5.98 -14.85 -14.02
CA ALA A 195 5.82 -15.55 -15.29
C ALA A 195 6.55 -16.91 -15.33
N THR A 196 6.63 -17.60 -14.18
CA THR A 196 7.19 -18.93 -14.01
C THR A 196 6.08 -19.95 -14.09
N VAL A 197 6.28 -20.97 -14.93
CA VAL A 197 5.40 -22.12 -15.16
C VAL A 197 5.48 -23.09 -13.97
N GLU A 198 5.20 -22.62 -12.77
CA GLU A 198 4.88 -23.50 -11.65
C GLU A 198 3.43 -23.25 -11.28
N GLU A 199 2.61 -24.26 -11.52
CA GLU A 199 1.22 -24.35 -11.08
C GLU A 199 1.16 -24.12 -9.57
N GLN A 200 1.04 -22.86 -9.15
CA GLN A 200 0.55 -22.56 -7.82
C GLN A 200 -0.93 -22.91 -7.84
N PHE A 201 -1.31 -23.89 -7.01
CA PHE A 201 -2.69 -24.20 -6.69
C PHE A 201 -3.42 -22.91 -6.33
N VAL A 202 -4.17 -22.36 -7.29
CA VAL A 202 -5.14 -21.30 -7.02
C VAL A 202 -6.17 -21.93 -6.11
N MET A 203 -6.08 -21.69 -4.80
CA MET A 203 -7.19 -22.01 -3.91
C MET A 203 -8.33 -21.06 -4.29
N GLU A 204 -9.33 -21.61 -4.99
CA GLU A 204 -10.56 -20.90 -5.33
C GLU A 204 -11.24 -20.37 -4.05
N ASP A 205 -11.92 -19.22 -4.16
CA ASP A 205 -12.69 -18.61 -3.07
C ASP A 205 -13.70 -19.61 -2.47
N PHE A 206 -13.72 -19.71 -1.13
CA PHE A 206 -14.66 -20.57 -0.41
C PHE A 206 -15.99 -19.84 -0.13
N GLN A 207 -17.09 -20.58 -0.08
CA GLN A 207 -18.41 -20.04 0.29
C GLN A 207 -18.81 -20.47 1.69
N VAL A 208 -19.61 -19.65 2.38
CA VAL A 208 -20.10 -19.93 3.73
C VAL A 208 -21.63 -19.92 3.72
N PHE A 209 -22.25 -21.01 4.17
CA PHE A 209 -23.70 -21.14 4.24
C PHE A 209 -24.15 -21.99 5.44
N PRO A 210 -25.33 -21.76 6.03
CA PRO A 210 -26.20 -20.64 5.74
C PRO A 210 -25.58 -19.32 6.23
N ASN A 211 -25.91 -18.22 5.57
CA ASN A 211 -25.51 -16.88 5.99
C ASN A 211 -26.68 -15.92 5.74
N PRO A 212 -27.45 -15.52 6.76
CA PRO A 212 -27.19 -15.70 8.20
C PRO A 212 -27.30 -17.15 8.72
N CYS A 213 -26.61 -17.46 9.82
CA CYS A 213 -26.59 -18.77 10.50
C CYS A 213 -27.16 -18.71 11.92
N SER A 214 -27.58 -19.86 12.46
CA SER A 214 -28.12 -19.97 13.83
C SER A 214 -27.27 -20.79 14.77
N GLU A 215 -26.69 -21.92 14.34
CA GLU A 215 -25.91 -22.78 15.25
C GLU A 215 -24.58 -23.18 14.63
N SER A 216 -24.53 -23.36 13.31
CA SER A 216 -23.32 -23.72 12.58
C SER A 216 -23.30 -23.09 11.20
N ILE A 217 -22.11 -23.10 10.59
CA ILE A 217 -21.88 -22.78 9.18
C ILE A 217 -21.18 -23.96 8.50
N HIS A 218 -21.50 -24.18 7.24
CA HIS A 218 -20.76 -25.02 6.31
C HIS A 218 -19.88 -24.16 5.42
N VAL A 219 -18.69 -24.66 5.15
CA VAL A 219 -17.73 -24.05 4.24
C VAL A 219 -17.63 -24.90 2.98
N ASP A 220 -17.97 -24.31 1.83
CA ASP A 220 -17.71 -24.93 0.55
C ASP A 220 -16.23 -24.78 0.21
N LEU A 221 -15.45 -25.82 0.52
CA LEU A 221 -14.04 -25.88 0.18
C LEU A 221 -13.91 -26.58 -1.18
N LYS A 222 -13.40 -25.85 -2.18
CA LYS A 222 -13.06 -26.42 -3.48
C LYS A 222 -11.68 -27.09 -3.52
N ILE A 223 -11.15 -27.46 -2.35
CA ILE A 223 -9.83 -28.08 -2.19
C ILE A 223 -9.96 -29.42 -1.45
N ALA A 224 -9.11 -30.38 -1.83
CA ALA A 224 -9.11 -31.74 -1.26
C ALA A 224 -8.35 -31.85 0.08
N GLU A 225 -7.50 -30.88 0.41
CA GLU A 225 -6.63 -30.92 1.59
C GLU A 225 -7.24 -30.23 2.82
N SER A 226 -6.78 -30.62 4.01
CA SER A 226 -7.19 -29.96 5.25
C SER A 226 -6.49 -28.60 5.40
N SER A 227 -7.26 -27.57 5.78
CA SER A 227 -6.78 -26.20 6.01
C SER A 227 -7.09 -25.75 7.43
N ILE A 228 -6.34 -24.76 7.93
CA ILE A 228 -6.64 -24.09 9.20
C ILE A 228 -7.65 -22.98 8.94
N TYR A 229 -8.67 -22.90 9.79
CA TYR A 229 -9.60 -21.78 9.83
C TYR A 229 -9.46 -20.98 11.12
N GLU A 230 -9.75 -19.68 11.03
CA GLU A 230 -9.78 -18.73 12.14
C GLU A 230 -11.05 -17.88 12.05
N ILE A 231 -11.77 -17.68 13.15
CA ILE A 231 -12.96 -16.83 13.24
C ILE A 231 -12.64 -15.62 14.11
N TYR A 232 -12.89 -14.43 13.56
CA TYR A 232 -12.65 -13.16 14.23
C TYR A 232 -13.96 -12.38 14.45
N SER A 233 -13.97 -11.54 15.47
CA SER A 233 -14.96 -10.46 15.61
C SER A 233 -14.76 -9.42 14.49
N LEU A 234 -15.75 -8.54 14.28
CA LEU A 234 -15.60 -7.40 13.36
C LEU A 234 -14.52 -6.41 13.78
N TYR A 235 -14.06 -6.47 15.03
CA TYR A 235 -12.95 -5.68 15.56
C TYR A 235 -11.59 -6.40 15.44
N GLY A 236 -11.55 -7.59 14.81
CA GLY A 236 -10.32 -8.35 14.57
C GLY A 236 -9.86 -9.24 15.73
N GLN A 237 -10.66 -9.40 16.79
CA GLN A 237 -10.32 -10.31 17.88
C GLN A 237 -10.52 -11.76 17.44
N LEU A 238 -9.51 -12.62 17.59
CA LEU A 238 -9.63 -14.07 17.34
C LEU A 238 -10.55 -14.71 18.40
N LEU A 239 -11.60 -15.41 17.95
CA LEU A 239 -12.61 -16.05 18.80
C LEU A 239 -12.53 -17.58 18.78
N LYS A 240 -12.21 -18.18 17.62
CA LYS A 240 -12.10 -19.64 17.45
C LYS A 240 -11.17 -19.98 16.31
N SER A 241 -10.44 -21.08 16.41
CA SER A 241 -9.67 -21.66 15.31
C SER A 241 -9.78 -23.18 15.30
N GLY A 242 -9.48 -23.79 14.17
CA GLY A 242 -9.50 -25.25 14.02
C GLY A 242 -9.04 -25.70 12.64
N SER A 243 -9.17 -26.98 12.36
CA SER A 243 -8.93 -27.56 11.04
C SER A 243 -10.26 -27.81 10.32
N ILE A 244 -10.27 -27.60 9.02
CA ILE A 244 -11.41 -27.87 8.14
C ILE A 244 -10.94 -28.68 6.94
N SER A 245 -11.81 -29.50 6.36
CA SER A 245 -11.53 -30.29 5.15
C SER A 245 -12.82 -30.60 4.41
N ILE A 246 -12.74 -31.14 3.20
CA ILE A 246 -13.92 -31.55 2.42
C ILE A 246 -14.82 -32.57 3.16
N ASN A 247 -14.24 -33.37 4.07
CA ASN A 247 -14.96 -34.37 4.88
C ASN A 247 -15.42 -33.84 6.24
N SER A 248 -14.98 -32.64 6.61
CA SER A 248 -15.30 -32.00 7.89
C SER A 248 -15.31 -30.50 7.66
N ASN A 249 -16.43 -30.01 7.11
CA ASN A 249 -16.59 -28.64 6.63
C ASN A 249 -17.63 -27.84 7.42
N GLU A 250 -18.07 -28.34 8.57
CA GLU A 250 -19.02 -27.66 9.45
C GLU A 250 -18.29 -27.06 10.66
N ILE A 251 -18.62 -25.81 10.99
CA ILE A 251 -18.09 -25.10 12.16
C ILE A 251 -19.25 -24.77 13.09
N ASP A 252 -19.20 -25.31 14.31
CA ASP A 252 -20.13 -25.01 15.39
C ASP A 252 -19.89 -23.61 15.98
N LEU A 253 -20.98 -22.85 16.08
CA LEU A 253 -21.07 -21.46 16.54
C LEU A 253 -22.19 -21.29 17.59
N SER A 254 -22.69 -22.38 18.19
CA SER A 254 -23.75 -22.36 19.21
C SER A 254 -23.45 -21.42 20.38
N ASN A 255 -22.17 -21.29 20.75
CA ASN A 255 -21.70 -20.45 21.85
C ASN A 255 -21.36 -19.00 21.44
N PHE A 256 -21.64 -18.59 20.20
CA PHE A 256 -21.34 -17.24 19.68
C PHE A 256 -22.56 -16.32 19.82
N ASP A 257 -22.31 -15.07 20.22
CA ASP A 257 -23.35 -14.05 20.31
C ASP A 257 -23.92 -13.63 18.93
N PRO A 258 -25.17 -13.16 18.84
CA PRO A 258 -25.76 -12.62 17.61
C PRO A 258 -25.06 -11.34 17.12
N GLN A 259 -24.21 -11.46 16.09
CA GLN A 259 -23.52 -10.34 15.43
C GLN A 259 -22.83 -10.80 14.12
N GLY A 260 -22.07 -9.90 13.49
CA GLY A 260 -21.21 -10.24 12.35
C GLY A 260 -19.85 -10.79 12.77
N TYR A 261 -19.30 -11.67 11.93
CA TYR A 261 -18.00 -12.31 12.13
C TYR A 261 -17.23 -12.41 10.81
N LEU A 262 -15.91 -12.60 10.90
CA LEU A 262 -15.01 -12.85 9.77
C LEU A 262 -14.42 -14.26 9.90
N LEU A 263 -14.66 -15.12 8.91
CA LEU A 263 -14.00 -16.41 8.77
C LEU A 263 -12.77 -16.26 7.86
N LYS A 264 -11.61 -16.71 8.32
CA LYS A 264 -10.36 -16.71 7.55
C LYS A 264 -9.89 -18.13 7.29
N ILE A 265 -9.55 -18.43 6.03
CA ILE A 265 -8.93 -19.70 5.60
C ILE A 265 -7.87 -19.37 4.56
N GLY A 266 -6.63 -19.83 4.75
CA GLY A 266 -5.56 -19.68 3.74
C GLY A 266 -5.27 -18.24 3.32
N GLY A 267 -5.48 -17.26 4.21
CA GLY A 267 -5.29 -15.82 3.93
C GLY A 267 -6.49 -15.10 3.30
N ARG A 268 -7.57 -15.80 2.97
CA ARG A 268 -8.84 -15.22 2.48
C ARG A 268 -9.82 -15.02 3.63
N TYR A 269 -10.67 -14.01 3.54
CA TYR A 269 -11.70 -13.69 4.54
C TYR A 269 -13.10 -13.71 3.93
N GLN A 270 -14.06 -14.31 4.63
CA GLN A 270 -15.49 -14.27 4.29
C GLN A 270 -16.29 -13.79 5.50
N ARG A 271 -17.18 -12.81 5.29
CA ARG A 271 -18.08 -12.32 6.35
C ARG A 271 -19.32 -13.19 6.46
N PHE A 272 -19.73 -13.51 7.68
CA PHE A 272 -21.02 -14.14 7.96
C PHE A 272 -21.72 -13.49 9.15
N ILE A 273 -23.04 -13.70 9.25
CA ILE A 273 -23.91 -13.16 10.30
C ILE A 273 -24.45 -14.32 11.13
N LYS A 274 -24.37 -14.21 12.45
CA LYS A 274 -25.04 -15.09 13.41
C LYS A 274 -26.29 -14.40 13.93
N LEU A 275 -27.42 -15.10 13.84
CA LEU A 275 -28.71 -14.67 14.42
C LEU A 275 -28.80 -15.01 15.91
#